data_AF-A0A419I1V2-F1
#
_entry.id   AF-A0A419I1V2-F1
#
_cell.length_a   1.000
_cell.length_b   1.000
_cell.length_c   1.000
_cell.angle_alpha   90.00
_cell.angle_beta   90.00
_cell.angle_gamma   90.00
#
_symmetry.space_group_name_H-M   'P 1'
#
loop_
_entity.id
_entity.type
_entity.pdbx_description
1 polymer ?
#
loop_
_entity_poly.entity_id
_entity_poly.type
_entity_poly.pdbx_seq_one_letter_code
_entity_poly.pdbx_strand_id
1 'polypeptide(L)'
;MDGPSDAGDGAELEYGDYYRQHALWARRTADLQTTMIGLFDKLAEYGEPYPADLREKAVWLRRTMGQAADVMAAQGLAYDEMLAAGGPDNSRAWVEYEAMTRRHAGLMPQDPSPE
;
A
#
# COMPACT_ATOMS: atom_id res chain seq x y z
N MET A 1 -3.26 7.42 -48.66
CA MET A 1 -3.37 8.07 -47.34
C MET A 1 -3.72 6.98 -46.36
N ASP A 2 -2.70 6.24 -45.95
CA ASP A 2 -2.80 5.17 -44.96
C ASP A 2 -2.45 5.80 -43.60
N GLY A 3 -3.32 5.58 -42.61
CA GLY A 3 -3.31 6.30 -41.33
C GLY A 3 -2.04 6.09 -40.52
N PRO A 4 -1.76 6.98 -39.54
CA PRO A 4 -0.67 6.76 -38.62
C PRO A 4 -1.02 5.58 -37.72
N SER A 5 -0.24 4.52 -37.89
CA SER A 5 -0.06 3.46 -36.90
C SER A 5 0.54 4.12 -35.66
N ASP A 6 -0.21 4.13 -34.57
CA ASP A 6 0.31 4.42 -33.24
C ASP A 6 0.03 3.20 -32.36
N ALA A 7 0.72 2.12 -32.72
CA ALA A 7 0.92 0.98 -31.85
C ALA A 7 2.14 1.30 -30.97
N GLY A 8 1.91 1.83 -29.78
CA GLY A 8 2.97 1.97 -28.78
C GLY A 8 2.75 3.14 -27.84
N ASP A 9 2.02 2.92 -26.75
CA ASP A 9 2.48 3.22 -25.37
C ASP A 9 1.38 2.84 -24.37
N GLY A 10 1.12 1.54 -24.29
CA GLY A 10 0.15 0.96 -23.36
C GLY A 10 0.79 -0.19 -22.61
N ALA A 11 2.02 -0.01 -22.13
CA ALA A 11 2.58 -0.92 -21.14
C ALA A 11 1.68 -0.84 -19.91
N GLU A 12 0.73 -1.77 -19.79
CA GLU A 12 0.09 -2.06 -18.51
C GLU A 12 1.23 -2.17 -17.50
N LEU A 13 1.21 -1.33 -16.46
CA LEU A 13 2.15 -1.44 -15.34
C LEU A 13 2.25 -2.92 -14.98
N GLU A 14 3.44 -3.52 -15.08
CA GLU A 14 3.62 -4.91 -14.68
C GLU A 14 3.05 -5.06 -13.27
N TYR A 15 2.28 -6.10 -13.00
CA TYR A 15 1.48 -6.20 -11.77
C TYR A 15 2.33 -6.08 -10.48
N GLY A 16 3.64 -6.36 -10.56
CA GLY A 16 4.61 -6.06 -9.51
C GLY A 16 4.82 -4.55 -9.27
N ASP A 17 4.88 -3.73 -10.31
CA ASP A 17 4.98 -2.27 -10.21
C ASP A 17 3.74 -1.66 -9.56
N TYR A 18 2.56 -2.22 -9.81
CA TYR A 18 1.34 -1.84 -9.10
C TYR A 18 1.53 -1.97 -7.59
N TYR A 19 2.00 -3.11 -7.11
CA TYR A 19 2.25 -3.34 -5.68
C TYR A 19 3.31 -2.39 -5.11
N ARG A 20 4.43 -2.20 -5.82
CA ARG A 20 5.50 -1.29 -5.39
C ARG A 20 5.00 0.16 -5.29
N GLN A 21 4.27 0.63 -6.29
CA GLN A 21 3.73 1.99 -6.30
C GLN A 21 2.75 2.22 -5.14
N HIS A 22 1.85 1.26 -4.89
CA HIS A 22 0.86 1.38 -3.81
C HIS A 22 1.50 1.24 -2.42
N ALA A 23 2.50 0.36 -2.26
CA ALA A 23 3.28 0.26 -1.03
C ALA A 23 3.98 1.59 -0.71
N LEU A 24 4.60 2.23 -1.72
CA LEU A 24 5.23 3.54 -1.58
C LEU A 24 4.22 4.63 -1.22
N TRP A 25 3.05 4.65 -1.87
CA TRP A 25 2.01 5.61 -1.57
C TRP A 25 1.48 5.45 -0.13
N ALA A 26 1.18 4.22 0.29
CA ALA A 26 0.74 3.93 1.64
C ALA A 26 1.80 4.33 2.68
N ARG A 27 3.09 4.05 2.42
CA ARG A 27 4.18 4.47 3.32
C ARG A 27 4.26 5.99 3.44
N ARG A 28 4.22 6.72 2.31
CA ARG A 28 4.22 8.20 2.32
C ARG A 28 3.04 8.77 3.10
N THR A 29 1.87 8.16 2.98
CA THR A 29 0.70 8.56 3.76
C THR A 29 0.94 8.33 5.27
N ALA A 30 1.52 7.21 5.67
CA ALA A 30 1.89 6.97 7.07
C ALA A 30 2.92 7.99 7.60
N ASP A 31 3.89 8.37 6.78
CA ASP A 31 4.89 9.40 7.13
C ASP A 31 4.25 10.78 7.29
N LEU A 32 3.30 11.13 6.40
CA LEU A 32 2.53 12.37 6.52
C LEU A 32 1.76 12.41 7.85
N GLN A 33 1.15 11.30 8.26
CA GLN A 33 0.45 11.22 9.55
C GLN A 33 1.41 11.41 10.73
N THR A 34 2.67 10.97 10.63
CA THR A 34 3.68 11.23 11.66
C THR A 34 3.90 12.74 11.83
N THR A 35 3.98 13.49 10.73
CA THR A 35 4.08 14.96 10.76
C THR A 35 2.82 15.60 11.37
N MET A 36 1.63 15.10 11.02
CA MET A 36 0.36 15.61 11.57
C MET A 36 0.26 15.38 13.08
N ILE A 37 0.67 14.21 13.57
CA ILE A 37 0.69 13.91 15.02
C ILE A 37 1.59 14.92 15.74
N GLY A 38 2.79 15.19 15.22
CA GLY A 38 3.71 16.17 15.82
C GLY A 38 3.17 17.61 15.78
N LEU A 39 2.38 17.97 14.76
CA LEU A 39 1.69 19.26 14.73
C LEU A 39 0.62 19.34 15.83
N PHE A 40 -0.19 18.30 16.00
CA PHE A 40 -1.21 18.26 17.05
C PHE A 40 -0.60 18.31 18.46
N ASP A 41 0.49 17.57 18.68
CA ASP A 41 1.22 17.62 19.96
C ASP A 41 1.68 19.05 20.29
N LYS A 42 2.22 19.79 19.31
CA LYS A 42 2.61 21.21 19.50
C LYS A 42 1.43 22.14 19.76
N LEU A 43 0.33 21.98 19.02
CA LEU A 43 -0.88 22.79 19.26
C LEU A 43 -1.39 22.59 20.70
N ALA A 44 -1.30 21.35 21.22
CA ALA A 44 -1.67 21.03 22.59
C ALA A 44 -0.80 21.78 23.60
N GLU A 45 0.52 21.82 23.36
CA GLU A 45 1.47 22.55 24.20
C GLU A 45 1.16 24.05 24.28
N TYR A 46 0.67 24.65 23.19
CA TYR A 46 0.26 26.06 23.15
C TYR A 46 -1.15 26.32 23.70
N GLY A 47 -1.88 25.28 24.11
CA GLY A 47 -3.26 25.41 24.58
C GLY A 47 -4.26 25.75 23.47
N GLU A 48 -3.88 25.53 22.21
CA GLU A 48 -4.76 25.78 21.07
C GLU A 48 -5.89 24.74 21.03
N PRO A 49 -7.15 25.15 20.85
CA PRO A 49 -8.27 24.22 20.74
C PRO A 49 -8.21 23.51 19.40
N TYR A 50 -7.93 22.21 19.42
CA TYR A 50 -8.18 21.31 18.29
C TYR A 50 -9.00 20.11 18.77
N PRO A 51 -9.78 19.48 17.88
CA PRO A 51 -10.55 18.30 18.26
C PRO A 51 -9.60 17.18 18.74
N ALA A 52 -9.82 16.70 19.97
CA ALA A 52 -8.95 15.73 20.63
C ALA A 52 -8.81 14.41 19.83
N ASP A 53 -9.83 14.09 19.03
CA ASP A 53 -9.92 12.92 18.16
C ASP A 53 -9.03 13.02 16.91
N LEU A 54 -8.60 14.20 16.47
CA LEU A 54 -7.75 14.32 15.26
C LEU A 54 -6.40 13.64 15.43
N ARG A 55 -5.81 13.73 16.64
CA ARG A 55 -4.55 13.06 16.95
C ARG A 55 -4.74 11.54 16.93
N GLU A 56 -5.81 11.06 17.53
CA GLU A 56 -6.15 9.63 17.56
C GLU A 56 -6.39 9.09 16.14
N LYS A 57 -7.14 9.82 15.32
CA LYS A 57 -7.36 9.52 13.90
C LYS A 57 -6.06 9.50 13.11
N ALA A 58 -5.15 10.43 13.35
CA ALA A 58 -3.84 10.45 12.70
C ALA A 58 -2.96 9.26 13.13
N VAL A 59 -2.97 8.90 14.41
CA VAL A 59 -2.29 7.69 14.93
C VAL A 59 -2.85 6.42 14.28
N TRP A 60 -4.17 6.30 14.21
CA TRP A 60 -4.84 5.18 13.55
C TRP A 60 -4.46 5.11 12.07
N LEU A 61 -4.59 6.22 11.32
CA LEU A 61 -4.24 6.28 9.90
C LEU A 61 -2.77 5.92 9.66
N ARG A 62 -1.85 6.40 10.51
CA ARG A 62 -0.42 6.06 10.43
C ARG A 62 -0.22 4.55 10.52
N ARG A 63 -0.84 3.91 11.50
CA ARG A 63 -0.72 2.46 11.72
C ARG A 63 -1.32 1.67 10.55
N THR A 64 -2.54 2.02 10.17
CA THR A 64 -3.28 1.37 9.08
C THR A 64 -2.51 1.45 7.76
N MET A 65 -2.04 2.65 7.39
CA MET A 65 -1.30 2.84 6.14
C MET A 65 0.10 2.21 6.20
N GLY A 66 0.75 2.22 7.37
CA GLY A 66 2.03 1.52 7.56
C GLY A 66 1.89 0.01 7.34
N GLN A 67 0.86 -0.60 7.92
CA GLN A 67 0.57 -2.02 7.73
C GLN A 67 0.16 -2.35 6.29
N ALA A 68 -0.68 -1.52 5.66
CA ALA A 68 -1.03 -1.69 4.25
C ALA A 68 0.21 -1.62 3.34
N ALA A 69 1.14 -0.71 3.62
CA ALA A 69 2.39 -0.62 2.87
C ALA A 69 3.21 -1.92 2.96
N ASP A 70 3.33 -2.50 4.17
CA ASP A 70 4.07 -3.74 4.39
C ASP A 70 3.42 -4.93 3.67
N VAL A 71 2.09 -5.04 3.71
CA VAL A 71 1.34 -6.09 3.02
C VAL A 71 1.48 -5.98 1.50
N MET A 72 1.35 -4.77 0.94
CA MET A 72 1.48 -4.54 -0.50
C MET A 72 2.91 -4.83 -0.97
N ALA A 73 3.92 -4.44 -0.19
CA ALA A 73 5.32 -4.77 -0.49
C ALA A 73 5.55 -6.29 -0.52
N ALA A 74 5.00 -7.03 0.45
CA ALA A 74 5.10 -8.48 0.51
C ALA A 74 4.37 -9.18 -0.66
N GLN A 75 3.22 -8.66 -1.09
CA GLN A 75 2.52 -9.16 -2.28
C GLN A 75 3.31 -8.90 -3.57
N GLY A 76 3.96 -7.74 -3.69
CA GLY A 76 4.87 -7.46 -4.80
C GLY A 76 6.04 -8.44 -4.88
N LEU A 77 6.67 -8.74 -3.74
CA LEU A 77 7.76 -9.75 -3.69
C LEU A 77 7.26 -11.15 -4.08
N ALA A 78 6.11 -11.58 -3.58
CA ALA A 78 5.53 -12.87 -3.94
C ALA A 78 5.22 -12.97 -5.45
N TYR A 79 4.79 -11.86 -6.06
CA TYR A 79 4.57 -11.80 -7.50
C TYR A 79 5.87 -11.92 -8.29
N ASP A 80 6.93 -11.22 -7.87
CA ASP A 80 8.26 -11.30 -8.49
C ASP A 80 8.85 -12.72 -8.37
N GLU A 81 8.69 -13.36 -7.21
CA GLU A 81 9.10 -14.77 -6.99
C GLU A 81 8.36 -15.74 -7.92
N MET A 82 7.05 -15.53 -8.13
CA MET A 82 6.24 -16.33 -9.04
C MET A 82 6.70 -16.17 -10.50
N LEU A 83 6.99 -14.95 -10.94
CA LEU A 83 7.53 -14.70 -12.28
C LEU A 83 8.91 -15.36 -12.45
N ALA A 84 9.81 -15.23 -11.47
CA ALA A 84 11.13 -15.85 -11.49
C ALA A 84 11.08 -17.38 -11.54
N ALA A 85 10.03 -17.99 -10.98
CA ALA A 85 9.83 -19.44 -10.96
C ALA A 85 9.21 -20.02 -12.25
N GLY A 86 9.05 -19.21 -13.30
CA GLY A 86 8.46 -19.63 -14.58
C GLY A 86 7.05 -19.13 -14.83
N GLY A 87 6.60 -18.16 -14.03
CA GLY A 87 5.33 -17.48 -14.25
C GLY A 87 4.09 -18.33 -13.96
N PRO A 88 2.89 -17.82 -14.32
CA PRO A 88 1.62 -18.49 -14.04
C PRO A 88 1.48 -19.87 -14.70
N ASP A 89 2.23 -20.13 -15.78
CA ASP A 89 2.24 -21.41 -16.47
C ASP A 89 2.87 -22.53 -15.62
N ASN A 90 3.75 -22.18 -14.68
CA ASN A 90 4.20 -23.12 -13.66
C ASN A 90 3.12 -23.24 -12.57
N SER A 91 2.30 -24.30 -12.66
CA SER A 91 1.18 -24.54 -11.75
C SER A 91 1.58 -24.56 -10.28
N ARG A 92 2.80 -24.99 -9.95
CA ARG A 92 3.29 -24.96 -8.56
C ARG A 92 3.57 -23.53 -8.10
N ALA A 93 4.30 -22.76 -8.90
CA ALA A 93 4.61 -21.37 -8.59
C ALA A 93 3.33 -20.52 -8.44
N TRP A 94 2.34 -20.75 -9.31
CA TRP A 94 1.04 -20.10 -9.25
C TRP A 94 0.28 -20.42 -7.95
N VAL A 95 0.23 -21.69 -7.54
CA VAL A 95 -0.48 -22.11 -6.32
C VAL A 95 0.21 -21.56 -5.06
N GLU A 96 1.54 -21.57 -5.01
CA GLU A 96 2.31 -20.99 -3.91
C GLU A 96 2.06 -19.47 -3.79
N TYR A 97 2.07 -18.76 -4.93
CA TYR A 97 1.71 -17.34 -5.01
C TYR A 97 0.28 -17.03 -4.54
N GLU A 98 -0.71 -17.80 -4.98
CA GLU A 98 -2.10 -17.61 -4.54
C GLU A 98 -2.25 -17.84 -3.03
N ALA A 99 -1.60 -18.86 -2.48
CA ALA A 99 -1.63 -19.15 -1.06
C ALA A 99 -1.02 -18.00 -0.23
N MET A 100 0.13 -17.47 -0.67
CA MET A 100 0.74 -16.29 -0.06
C MET A 100 -0.16 -15.07 -0.16
N THR A 101 -0.75 -14.81 -1.32
CA THR A 101 -1.65 -13.66 -1.53
C THR A 101 -2.88 -13.72 -0.64
N ARG A 102 -3.52 -14.89 -0.48
CA ARG A 102 -4.63 -15.08 0.47
C ARG A 102 -4.21 -14.81 1.91
N ARG A 103 -3.03 -15.29 2.32
CA ARG A 103 -2.49 -15.03 3.66
C ARG A 103 -2.25 -13.53 3.87
N HIS A 104 -1.66 -12.85 2.89
CA HIS A 104 -1.41 -11.40 2.95
C HIS A 104 -2.71 -10.58 2.95
N ALA A 105 -3.73 -10.98 2.19
CA ALA A 105 -5.04 -10.33 2.23
C ALA A 105 -5.67 -10.39 3.63
N GLY A 106 -5.50 -11.50 4.35
CA GLY A 106 -5.92 -11.63 5.75
C GLY A 106 -5.16 -10.74 6.74
N LEU A 107 -4.03 -10.15 6.33
CA LEU A 107 -3.24 -9.19 7.12
C LEU A 107 -3.55 -7.74 6.77
N MET A 108 -4.44 -7.47 5.81
CA MET A 108 -4.87 -6.10 5.55
C MET A 108 -5.56 -5.52 6.79
N PRO A 109 -5.37 -4.23 7.11
CA PRO A 109 -6.04 -3.59 8.23
C PRO A 109 -7.56 -3.77 8.15
N GLN A 110 -8.18 -4.24 9.24
CA GLN A 110 -9.63 -4.46 9.36
C GLN A 110 -10.30 -3.50 10.35
N ASP A 111 -9.51 -2.86 11.22
CA ASP A 111 -10.03 -2.01 12.28
C ASP A 111 -10.72 -0.78 11.68
N PRO A 112 -11.97 -0.48 12.04
CA PRO A 112 -12.61 0.76 11.61
C PRO A 112 -11.87 1.98 12.19
N SER A 113 -12.01 3.13 11.53
CA SER A 113 -11.48 4.38 12.07
C SER A 113 -12.15 4.72 13.40
N PRO A 114 -11.42 5.31 14.37
CA PRO A 114 -12.03 5.84 15.58
C PRO A 114 -13.08 6.93 15.24
N GLU A 115 -14.21 6.94 15.97
CA GLU A 115 -15.34 7.88 15.78
C GLU A 115 -15.00 9.31 16.22
#